data_AF-A0A962F433-F1
#
_entry.id   AF-A0A962F433-F1
#
_cell.length_a   1.000
_cell.length_b   1.000
_cell.length_c   1.000
_cell.angle_alpha   90.00
_cell.angle_beta   90.00
_cell.angle_gamma   90.00
#
_symmetry.space_group_name_H-M   'P 1'
#
loop_
_entity.id
_entity.type
_entity.pdbx_description
1 polymer ?
#
loop_
_entity_poly.entity_id
_entity_poly.type
_entity_poly.pdbx_seq_one_letter_code
_entity_poly.pdbx_strand_id
1 'polypeptide(L)'
;MLTGRLFIFEGDSFLDMFKFFKIVKGKINSLVKFFMELSWILIEVACFAVGLFFLVEISLDFKKDVLLYTNSAFVVCLGLASLSYNLSRAIKEDERSDKIQYAGERLTHGAVLFILASLLNFLNSHWLAELSPYSNLYEITGWIINIIGALIYLVLYVGLMSANAGIIVLHRDLLANMHRRKEMIDYM
;
A
#
# COMPACT_ATOMS: atom_id res chain seq x y z
N MET A 1 -1.18 -44.77 -59.31
CA MET A 1 -0.12 -45.11 -58.32
C MET A 1 0.25 -43.84 -57.56
N LEU A 2 -0.50 -43.53 -56.49
CA LEU A 2 -0.15 -42.55 -55.46
C LEU A 2 -0.96 -42.99 -54.24
N THR A 3 -0.47 -44.04 -53.57
CA THR A 3 -1.05 -44.56 -52.34
C THR A 3 -0.78 -43.56 -51.23
N GLY A 4 -1.86 -42.97 -50.72
CA GLY A 4 -1.84 -42.13 -49.54
C GLY A 4 -1.25 -42.89 -48.35
N ARG A 5 -0.15 -42.38 -47.83
CA ARG A 5 0.26 -42.68 -46.46
C ARG A 5 -0.51 -41.74 -45.55
N LEU A 6 -1.68 -42.20 -45.10
CA LEU A 6 -2.22 -41.73 -43.83
C LEU A 6 -1.16 -42.03 -42.77
N PHE A 7 -0.56 -40.99 -42.20
CA PHE A 7 0.18 -41.10 -40.96
C PHE A 7 -0.81 -41.49 -39.88
N ILE A 8 -0.91 -42.79 -39.63
CA ILE A 8 -1.52 -43.32 -38.41
C ILE A 8 -0.55 -42.94 -37.30
N PHE A 9 -0.86 -41.86 -36.59
CA PHE A 9 -0.21 -41.54 -35.33
C PHE A 9 -0.60 -42.64 -34.32
N GLU A 10 0.33 -43.53 -34.04
CA GLU A 10 0.22 -44.52 -32.96
C GLU A 10 -0.11 -43.81 -31.64
N GLY A 11 -0.99 -44.42 -30.84
CA GLY A 11 -1.67 -43.82 -29.68
C GLY A 11 -0.79 -43.23 -28.59
N ASP A 12 0.52 -43.49 -28.60
CA ASP A 12 1.50 -42.92 -27.65
C ASP A 12 1.80 -41.44 -27.95
N SER A 13 1.77 -41.04 -29.22
CA SER A 13 2.05 -39.66 -29.66
C SER A 13 1.04 -38.63 -29.16
N PHE A 14 -0.24 -39.03 -29.04
CA PHE A 14 -1.31 -38.16 -28.56
C PHE A 14 -1.22 -37.96 -27.04
N LEU A 15 -0.82 -39.01 -26.31
CA LEU A 15 -0.60 -38.96 -24.86
C LEU A 15 0.60 -38.07 -24.51
N ASP A 16 1.67 -38.15 -25.29
CA ASP A 16 2.86 -37.31 -25.13
C ASP A 16 2.60 -35.84 -25.50
N MET A 17 1.78 -35.61 -26.53
CA MET A 17 1.28 -34.26 -26.85
C MET A 17 0.45 -33.67 -25.70
N PHE A 18 -0.43 -34.46 -25.07
CA PHE A 18 -1.19 -34.03 -23.90
C PHE A 18 -0.30 -33.71 -22.68
N LYS A 19 0.71 -34.53 -22.41
CA LYS A 19 1.70 -34.25 -21.35
C LYS A 19 2.48 -32.97 -21.64
N PHE A 20 2.89 -32.77 -22.89
CA PHE A 20 3.57 -31.55 -23.33
C PHE A 20 2.68 -30.31 -23.12
N PHE A 21 1.41 -30.34 -23.54
CA PHE A 21 0.47 -29.24 -23.29
C PHE A 21 0.26 -28.97 -21.80
N LYS A 22 0.20 -30.00 -20.96
CA LYS A 22 0.06 -29.84 -19.50
C LYS A 22 1.30 -29.17 -18.89
N ILE A 23 2.50 -29.54 -19.34
CA ILE A 23 3.77 -28.93 -18.89
C ILE A 23 3.84 -27.46 -19.35
N VAL A 24 3.50 -27.18 -20.61
CA VAL A 24 3.51 -25.82 -21.16
C VAL A 24 2.49 -24.94 -20.42
N LYS A 25 1.26 -25.43 -20.21
CA LYS A 25 0.23 -24.72 -19.44
C LYS A 25 0.67 -24.46 -17.99
N GLY A 26 1.33 -25.43 -17.35
CA GLY A 26 1.90 -25.27 -16.01
C GLY A 26 2.97 -24.18 -15.95
N LYS A 27 3.89 -24.16 -16.93
CA LYS A 27 4.92 -23.11 -17.04
C LYS A 27 4.31 -21.72 -17.29
N ILE A 28 3.32 -21.61 -18.18
CA ILE A 28 2.63 -20.35 -18.46
C ILE A 28 1.93 -19.83 -17.20
N ASN A 29 1.20 -20.69 -16.47
CA ASN A 29 0.53 -20.29 -15.23
C ASN A 29 1.52 -19.81 -14.15
N SER A 30 2.67 -20.48 -14.02
CA SER A 30 3.74 -20.06 -13.12
C SER A 30 4.28 -18.68 -13.49
N LEU A 31 4.50 -18.45 -14.78
CA LEU A 31 5.01 -17.18 -15.31
C LEU A 31 4.02 -16.03 -15.08
N VAL A 32 2.72 -16.27 -15.34
CA VAL A 32 1.65 -15.29 -15.08
C VAL A 32 1.55 -14.96 -13.59
N LYS A 33 1.64 -15.96 -12.72
CA LYS A 33 1.64 -15.75 -11.26
C LYS A 33 2.81 -14.86 -10.83
N PHE A 34 4.01 -15.14 -11.34
CA PHE A 34 5.20 -14.34 -11.07
C PHE A 34 5.03 -12.87 -11.52
N PHE A 35 4.54 -12.63 -12.74
CA PHE A 35 4.33 -11.26 -13.23
C PHE A 35 3.26 -10.50 -12.43
N MET A 36 2.19 -11.19 -12.01
CA MET A 36 1.21 -10.57 -11.12
C MET A 36 1.85 -10.18 -9.79
N GLU A 37 2.50 -11.11 -9.09
CA GLU A 37 3.19 -10.84 -7.81
C GLU A 37 4.20 -9.68 -7.94
N LEU A 38 4.97 -9.64 -9.02
CA LEU A 38 5.91 -8.56 -9.29
C LEU A 38 5.21 -7.20 -9.49
N SER A 39 4.14 -7.17 -10.30
CA SER A 39 3.38 -5.93 -10.55
C SER A 39 2.80 -5.34 -9.26
N TRP A 40 2.37 -6.20 -8.35
CA TRP A 40 1.81 -5.84 -7.05
C TRP A 40 2.87 -5.26 -6.09
N ILE A 41 4.05 -5.88 -6.02
CA ILE A 41 5.18 -5.33 -5.25
C ILE A 41 5.59 -3.96 -5.80
N LEU A 42 5.60 -3.79 -7.13
CA LEU A 42 5.92 -2.51 -7.74
C LEU A 42 4.91 -1.42 -7.36
N ILE A 43 3.62 -1.75 -7.24
CA ILE A 43 2.60 -0.81 -6.77
C ILE A 43 2.85 -0.41 -5.31
N GLU A 44 3.16 -1.36 -4.41
CA GLU A 44 3.48 -1.05 -3.00
C GLU A 44 4.68 -0.11 -2.88
N VAL A 45 5.76 -0.42 -3.60
CA VAL A 45 6.98 0.39 -3.62
C VAL A 45 6.69 1.77 -4.22
N ALA A 46 5.90 1.85 -5.28
CA ALA A 46 5.50 3.12 -5.89
C ALA A 46 4.67 3.98 -4.92
N CYS A 47 3.67 3.40 -4.24
CA CYS A 47 2.88 4.11 -3.23
C CYS A 47 3.74 4.65 -2.08
N PHE A 48 4.69 3.84 -1.60
CA PHE A 48 5.62 4.26 -0.56
C PHE A 48 6.57 5.37 -1.04
N ALA A 49 7.11 5.25 -2.26
CA ALA A 49 7.97 6.25 -2.88
C ALA A 49 7.26 7.58 -3.09
N VAL A 50 5.98 7.56 -3.49
CA VAL A 50 5.14 8.77 -3.60
C VAL A 50 4.96 9.42 -2.23
N GLY A 51 4.69 8.63 -1.17
CA GLY A 51 4.62 9.15 0.20
C GLY A 51 5.92 9.80 0.66
N LEU A 52 7.07 9.17 0.37
CA LEU A 52 8.39 9.73 0.67
C LEU A 52 8.69 11.00 -0.13
N PHE A 53 8.29 11.04 -1.41
CA PHE A 53 8.45 12.21 -2.26
C PHE A 53 7.74 13.43 -1.64
N PHE A 54 6.47 13.29 -1.26
CA PHE A 54 5.73 14.37 -0.60
C PHE A 54 6.34 14.75 0.75
N LEU A 55 6.86 13.77 1.50
CA LEU A 55 7.51 14.02 2.78
C LEU A 55 8.79 14.84 2.63
N VAL A 56 9.60 14.58 1.60
CA VAL A 56 10.78 15.39 1.24
C VAL A 56 10.36 16.77 0.75
N GLU A 57 9.31 16.86 -0.07
CA GLU A 57 8.78 18.11 -0.59
C GLU A 57 8.30 19.05 0.53
N ILE A 58 7.62 18.51 1.54
CA ILE A 58 7.19 19.23 2.75
C ILE A 58 8.40 19.73 3.56
N SER A 59 9.47 18.94 3.66
CA SER A 59 10.69 19.33 4.37
C SER A 59 11.47 20.45 3.68
N LEU A 60 11.42 20.49 2.34
CA LEU A 60 12.12 21.49 1.55
C LEU A 60 11.34 22.81 1.44
N ASP A 61 10.00 22.74 1.49
CA ASP A 61 9.13 23.90 1.39
C ASP A 61 7.95 23.81 2.37
N PHE A 62 8.18 24.28 3.60
CA PHE A 62 7.15 24.36 4.65
C PHE A 62 6.00 25.32 4.33
N LYS A 63 6.08 26.11 3.24
CA LYS A 63 4.99 26.99 2.79
C LYS A 63 4.00 26.29 1.87
N LYS A 64 4.31 25.07 1.38
CA LYS A 64 3.33 24.26 0.65
C LYS A 64 2.16 23.86 1.54
N ASP A 65 1.04 23.51 0.91
CA ASP A 65 -0.19 23.08 1.58
C ASP A 65 -0.05 21.71 2.27
N VAL A 66 0.80 21.63 3.30
CA VAL A 66 0.96 20.46 4.19
C VAL A 66 -0.39 20.02 4.73
N LEU A 67 -1.27 20.97 5.03
CA LEU A 67 -2.64 20.74 5.49
C LEU A 67 -3.46 19.93 4.49
N LEU A 68 -3.35 20.23 3.19
CA LEU A 68 -4.09 19.51 2.15
C LEU A 68 -3.63 18.05 2.08
N TYR A 69 -2.31 17.82 2.04
CA TYR A 69 -1.75 16.47 1.93
C TYR A 69 -2.06 15.62 3.16
N THR A 70 -1.87 16.17 4.36
CA THR A 70 -2.11 15.46 5.62
C THR A 70 -3.59 15.15 5.84
N ASN A 71 -4.49 16.07 5.52
CA ASN A 71 -5.93 15.83 5.61
C ASN A 71 -6.40 14.80 4.58
N SER A 72 -5.87 14.85 3.35
CA SER A 72 -6.17 13.85 2.32
C SER A 72 -5.71 12.45 2.74
N ALA A 73 -4.46 12.34 3.24
CA ALA A 73 -3.91 11.10 3.76
C ALA A 73 -4.71 10.56 4.95
N PHE A 74 -5.13 11.44 5.86
CA PHE A 74 -6.01 11.11 6.99
C PHE A 74 -7.32 10.46 6.50
N VAL A 75 -8.03 11.11 5.56
CA VAL A 75 -9.31 10.59 5.05
C VAL A 75 -9.15 9.24 4.37
N VAL A 76 -8.11 9.09 3.52
CA VAL A 76 -7.84 7.81 2.83
C VAL A 76 -7.53 6.71 3.84
N CYS A 77 -6.64 6.96 4.80
CA CYS A 77 -6.28 5.96 5.81
C CYS A 77 -7.47 5.57 6.68
N LEU A 78 -8.28 6.53 7.10
CA LEU A 78 -9.46 6.26 7.93
C LEU A 78 -10.54 5.49 7.14
N GLY A 79 -10.75 5.83 5.86
CA GLY A 79 -11.64 5.10 4.97
C GLY A 79 -11.22 3.64 4.79
N LEU A 80 -9.93 3.39 4.52
CA LEU A 80 -9.37 2.04 4.42
C LEU A 80 -9.44 1.30 5.76
N ALA A 81 -9.17 1.97 6.89
CA ALA A 81 -9.30 1.38 8.21
C ALA A 81 -10.74 0.94 8.49
N SER A 82 -11.73 1.78 8.19
CA SER A 82 -13.15 1.45 8.34
C SER A 82 -13.53 0.23 7.51
N LEU A 83 -13.11 0.17 6.25
CA LEU A 83 -13.32 -1.00 5.39
C LEU A 83 -12.66 -2.25 5.96
N SER A 84 -11.46 -2.13 6.51
CA SER A 84 -10.73 -3.24 7.13
C SER A 84 -11.46 -3.79 8.35
N TYR A 85 -11.90 -2.93 9.27
CA TYR A 85 -12.67 -3.35 10.44
C TYR A 85 -14.03 -3.95 10.07
N ASN A 86 -14.68 -3.45 9.02
CA ASN A 86 -15.92 -4.05 8.54
C ASN A 86 -15.66 -5.42 7.91
N LEU A 87 -14.56 -5.57 7.18
CA LEU A 87 -14.17 -6.83 6.56
C LEU A 87 -13.77 -7.88 7.60
N SER A 88 -13.01 -7.51 8.65
CA SER A 88 -12.60 -8.45 9.70
C SER A 88 -13.84 -9.03 10.41
N ARG A 89 -14.83 -8.21 10.73
CA ARG A 89 -16.10 -8.64 11.33
C ARG A 89 -16.92 -9.59 10.45
N ALA A 90 -16.76 -9.50 9.12
CA ALA A 90 -17.49 -10.33 8.18
C ALA A 90 -16.83 -11.72 7.98
N ILE A 91 -15.58 -11.90 8.41
CA ILE A 91 -14.82 -13.12 8.21
C ILE A 91 -14.98 -14.04 9.42
N LYS A 92 -15.24 -15.32 9.16
CA LYS A 92 -15.40 -16.36 10.19
C LYS A 92 -14.09 -17.05 10.58
N GLU A 93 -13.03 -16.85 9.81
CA GLU A 93 -11.70 -17.40 10.06
C GLU A 93 -10.95 -16.47 11.05
N ASP A 94 -10.77 -16.91 12.29
CA ASP A 94 -10.18 -16.08 13.36
C ASP A 94 -8.80 -15.50 12.98
N GLU A 95 -7.87 -16.33 12.50
CA GLU A 95 -6.51 -15.87 12.16
C GLU A 95 -6.50 -14.82 11.03
N ARG A 96 -7.42 -14.92 10.08
CA ARG A 96 -7.54 -13.98 8.98
C ARG A 96 -8.23 -12.69 9.42
N SER A 97 -9.26 -12.80 10.25
CA SER A 97 -9.91 -11.66 10.90
C SER A 97 -8.89 -10.81 11.66
N ASP A 98 -8.02 -11.45 12.45
CA ASP A 98 -6.98 -10.78 13.24
C ASP A 98 -5.99 -10.01 12.37
N LYS A 99 -5.54 -10.60 11.25
CA LYS A 99 -4.63 -9.94 10.29
C LYS A 99 -5.25 -8.68 9.69
N ILE A 100 -6.52 -8.75 9.31
CA ILE A 100 -7.23 -7.60 8.71
C ILE A 100 -7.52 -6.54 9.78
N GLN A 101 -7.86 -6.95 11.00
CA GLN A 101 -8.01 -6.03 12.13
C GLN A 101 -6.69 -5.29 12.41
N TYR A 102 -5.57 -6.01 12.45
CA TYR A 102 -4.24 -5.41 12.61
C TYR A 102 -3.93 -4.39 11.51
N ALA A 103 -4.30 -4.69 10.26
CA ALA A 103 -4.14 -3.73 9.17
C ALA A 103 -4.98 -2.45 9.39
N GLY A 104 -6.23 -2.61 9.86
CA GLY A 104 -7.10 -1.50 10.25
C GLY A 104 -6.52 -0.65 11.38
N GLU A 105 -5.90 -1.29 12.39
CA GLU A 105 -5.22 -0.60 13.49
C GLU A 105 -4.03 0.23 13.00
N ARG A 106 -3.21 -0.33 12.11
CA ARG A 106 -2.05 0.36 11.53
C ARG A 106 -2.44 1.55 10.66
N LEU A 107 -3.52 1.42 9.88
CA LEU A 107 -4.10 2.51 9.11
C LEU A 107 -4.69 3.61 10.02
N THR A 108 -5.40 3.22 11.09
CA THR A 108 -5.94 4.17 12.08
C THR A 108 -4.83 4.94 12.76
N HIS A 109 -3.76 4.26 13.17
CA HIS A 109 -2.59 4.91 13.76
C HIS A 109 -1.93 5.88 12.78
N GLY A 110 -1.79 5.51 11.51
CA GLY A 110 -1.33 6.41 10.45
C GLY A 110 -2.23 7.65 10.30
N ALA A 111 -3.55 7.44 10.24
CA ALA A 111 -4.53 8.52 10.16
C ALA A 111 -4.41 9.50 11.34
N VAL A 112 -4.33 8.99 12.56
CA VAL A 112 -4.14 9.81 13.77
C VAL A 112 -2.85 10.63 13.69
N LEU A 113 -1.75 10.05 13.21
CA LEU A 113 -0.49 10.78 13.05
C LEU A 113 -0.59 11.86 11.97
N PHE A 114 -1.28 11.61 10.86
CA PHE A 114 -1.48 12.61 9.81
C PHE A 114 -2.31 13.81 10.30
N ILE A 115 -3.41 13.58 11.03
CA ILE A 115 -4.19 14.69 11.59
C ILE A 115 -3.42 15.44 12.69
N LEU A 116 -2.62 14.74 13.50
CA LEU A 116 -1.73 15.40 14.48
C LEU A 116 -0.68 16.28 13.79
N ALA A 117 -0.05 15.80 12.72
CA ALA A 117 0.88 16.60 11.94
C ALA A 117 0.20 17.83 11.31
N SER A 118 -1.03 17.66 10.81
CA SER A 118 -1.87 18.77 10.30
C SER A 118 -2.09 19.85 11.36
N LEU A 119 -2.48 19.44 12.57
CA LEU A 119 -2.68 20.34 13.71
C LEU A 119 -1.39 21.05 14.15
N LEU A 120 -0.27 20.31 14.24
CA LEU A 120 1.03 20.90 14.57
C LEU A 120 1.48 21.93 13.54
N ASN A 121 1.26 21.65 12.24
CA ASN A 121 1.59 22.60 11.18
C ASN A 121 0.70 23.84 11.24
N PHE A 122 -0.60 23.67 11.51
CA PHE A 122 -1.52 24.78 11.72
C PHE A 122 -1.07 25.67 12.88
N LEU A 123 -0.78 25.08 14.05
CA LEU A 123 -0.29 25.82 15.21
C LEU A 123 1.02 26.55 14.93
N ASN A 124 1.97 25.88 14.27
CA ASN A 124 3.26 26.47 13.90
C ASN A 124 3.06 27.71 13.02
N SER A 125 2.28 27.59 11.94
CA SER A 125 2.03 28.70 11.01
C SER A 125 1.26 29.87 11.64
N HIS A 126 0.27 29.60 12.51
CA HIS A 126 -0.51 30.65 13.18
C HIS A 126 0.31 31.39 14.24
N TRP A 127 1.02 30.66 15.11
CA TRP A 127 1.86 31.26 16.14
C TRP A 127 3.02 32.07 15.53
N LEU A 128 3.54 31.62 14.39
CA LEU A 128 4.57 32.37 13.65
C LEU A 128 4.08 33.72 13.14
N ALA A 129 2.84 33.79 12.66
CA ALA A 129 2.26 35.04 12.20
C ALA A 129 2.13 36.05 13.35
N GLU A 130 1.80 35.59 14.56
CA GLU A 130 1.63 36.45 15.74
C GLU A 130 2.95 36.92 16.35
N LEU A 131 4.01 36.11 16.27
CA LEU A 131 5.33 36.41 16.85
C LEU A 131 6.23 37.25 15.91
N SER A 132 5.87 37.35 14.63
CA SER A 132 6.57 38.15 13.60
C SER A 132 6.88 39.62 13.97
N PRO A 133 6.09 40.35 14.79
CA PRO A 133 6.39 41.75 15.12
C PRO A 133 7.62 41.95 16.02
N TYR A 134 8.12 40.89 16.67
CA TYR A 134 9.19 40.97 17.65
C TYR A 134 10.54 40.58 17.04
N SER A 135 11.11 41.47 16.22
CA SER A 135 12.33 41.24 15.42
C SER A 135 13.59 40.85 16.22
N ASN A 136 13.63 41.12 17.54
CA ASN A 136 14.79 40.81 18.40
C ASN A 136 14.81 39.37 18.93
N LEU A 137 13.76 38.56 18.69
CA LEU A 137 13.71 37.15 19.10
C LEU A 137 14.04 36.19 17.96
N TYR A 138 14.51 36.70 16.81
CA TYR A 138 14.62 35.98 15.55
C TYR A 138 15.40 34.66 15.64
N GLU A 139 16.50 34.63 16.40
CA GLU A 139 17.29 33.41 16.60
C GLU A 139 16.54 32.35 17.41
N ILE A 140 15.93 32.73 18.53
CA ILE A 140 15.19 31.81 19.40
C ILE A 140 13.94 31.28 18.68
N THR A 141 13.22 32.16 17.98
CA THR A 141 12.07 31.76 17.16
C THR A 141 12.49 30.83 16.03
N GLY A 142 13.64 31.08 15.39
CA GLY A 142 14.20 30.20 14.35
C GLY A 142 14.45 28.77 14.84
N TRP A 143 15.05 28.61 16.02
CA TRP A 143 15.27 27.29 16.63
C TRP A 143 13.97 26.56 16.93
N ILE A 144 12.98 27.26 17.50
CA ILE A 144 11.67 26.68 17.82
C ILE A 144 10.97 26.18 16.55
N ILE A 145 10.99 26.96 15.47
CA ILE A 145 10.42 26.57 14.17
C ILE A 145 11.08 25.29 13.64
N ASN A 146 12.41 25.23 13.68
CA ASN A 146 13.14 24.07 13.19
C ASN A 146 12.84 22.80 14.01
N ILE A 147 12.71 22.93 15.34
CA ILE A 147 12.34 21.82 16.22
C ILE A 147 10.91 21.34 15.92
N ILE A 148 9.96 22.25 15.78
CA ILE A 148 8.56 21.91 15.45
C ILE A 148 8.49 21.28 14.04
N GLY A 149 9.21 21.83 13.07
CA GLY A 149 9.31 21.28 11.72
C GLY A 149 9.88 19.86 11.71
N ALA A 150 10.95 19.62 12.46
CA ALA A 150 11.54 18.28 12.62
C ALA A 150 10.56 17.30 13.31
N LEU A 151 9.79 17.78 14.29
CA LEU A 151 8.76 16.97 14.94
C LEU A 151 7.61 16.62 13.97
N ILE A 152 7.13 17.58 13.19
CA ILE A 152 6.12 17.35 12.14
C ILE A 152 6.63 16.30 11.16
N TYR A 153 7.87 16.43 10.69
CA TYR A 153 8.49 15.45 9.79
C TYR A 153 8.53 14.05 10.39
N LEU A 154 8.96 13.92 11.65
CA LEU A 154 9.01 12.65 12.36
C LEU A 154 7.62 12.01 12.47
N VAL A 155 6.61 12.80 12.84
CA VAL A 155 5.22 12.33 12.96
C VAL A 155 4.68 11.86 11.60
N LEU A 156 4.92 12.63 10.53
CA LEU A 156 4.53 12.25 9.17
C LEU A 156 5.22 10.97 8.71
N TYR A 157 6.51 10.82 9.00
CA TYR A 157 7.28 9.64 8.63
C TYR A 157 6.76 8.38 9.34
N VAL A 158 6.54 8.47 10.65
CA VAL A 158 5.96 7.35 11.42
C VAL A 158 4.54 7.05 10.95
N GLY A 159 3.75 8.08 10.62
CA GLY A 159 2.41 7.93 10.03
C GLY A 159 2.44 7.17 8.71
N LEU A 160 3.35 7.55 7.81
CA LEU A 160 3.58 6.89 6.52
C LEU A 160 3.98 5.42 6.70
N MET A 161 4.93 5.13 7.60
CA MET A 161 5.38 3.76 7.88
C MET A 161 4.23 2.91 8.45
N SER A 162 3.43 3.47 9.35
CA SER A 162 2.27 2.79 9.92
C SER A 162 1.21 2.49 8.86
N ALA A 163 0.85 3.48 8.04
CA ALA A 163 -0.13 3.31 6.96
C ALA A 163 0.35 2.27 5.94
N ASN A 164 1.63 2.33 5.54
CA ASN A 164 2.21 1.39 4.59
C ASN A 164 2.20 -0.05 5.14
N ALA A 165 2.54 -0.25 6.42
CA ALA A 165 2.44 -1.56 7.05
C ALA A 165 1.01 -2.12 7.02
N GLY A 166 -0.01 -1.28 7.25
CA GLY A 166 -1.41 -1.66 7.12
C GLY A 166 -1.79 -2.06 5.69
N ILE A 167 -1.39 -1.26 4.70
CA ILE A 167 -1.62 -1.53 3.27
C ILE A 167 -1.02 -2.87 2.87
N ILE A 168 0.23 -3.17 3.25
CA ILE A 168 0.91 -4.43 2.93
C ILE A 168 0.12 -5.63 3.45
N VAL A 169 -0.38 -5.56 4.69
CA VAL A 169 -1.13 -6.67 5.29
C VAL A 169 -2.47 -6.88 4.58
N LEU A 170 -3.23 -5.81 4.34
CA LEU A 170 -4.48 -5.86 3.59
C LEU A 170 -4.29 -6.43 2.18
N HIS A 171 -3.26 -5.95 1.51
CA HIS A 171 -2.96 -6.36 0.15
C HIS A 171 -2.59 -7.83 0.05
N ARG A 172 -1.72 -8.33 0.93
CA ARG A 172 -1.35 -9.75 1.01
C ARG A 172 -2.56 -10.64 1.30
N ASP A 173 -3.46 -10.21 2.20
CA ASP A 173 -4.68 -10.95 2.45
C ASP A 173 -5.57 -11.00 1.20
N LEU A 174 -5.85 -9.87 0.56
CA LEU A 174 -6.67 -9.80 -0.65
C LEU A 174 -6.13 -10.70 -1.77
N LEU A 175 -4.81 -10.72 -1.99
CA LEU A 175 -4.16 -11.60 -2.95
C LEU A 175 -4.37 -13.08 -2.63
N ALA A 176 -4.15 -13.48 -1.37
CA ALA A 176 -4.35 -14.86 -0.94
C ALA A 176 -5.80 -15.32 -1.18
N ASN A 177 -6.78 -14.42 -1.00
CA ASN A 177 -8.18 -14.75 -1.25
C ASN A 177 -8.56 -14.83 -2.72
N MET A 178 -8.00 -13.98 -3.58
CA MET A 178 -8.22 -14.07 -5.02
C MET A 178 -7.67 -15.39 -5.57
N HIS A 179 -6.51 -15.84 -5.08
CA HIS A 179 -5.98 -17.16 -5.44
C HIS A 179 -6.88 -18.30 -4.98
N ARG A 180 -7.33 -18.31 -3.70
CA ARG A 180 -8.26 -19.33 -3.18
C ARG A 180 -9.57 -19.39 -3.97
N ARG A 181 -10.14 -18.24 -4.38
CA ARG A 181 -11.37 -18.22 -5.19
C ARG A 181 -11.17 -18.75 -6.59
N LYS A 182 -10.03 -18.45 -7.22
CA LYS A 182 -9.73 -18.95 -8.58
C LYS A 182 -9.60 -20.47 -8.59
N GLU A 183 -8.93 -21.05 -7.58
CA GLU A 183 -8.83 -22.50 -7.43
C GLU A 183 -10.22 -23.14 -7.29
N MET A 184 -11.11 -22.59 -6.45
CA MET A 184 -12.48 -23.11 -6.32
C MET A 184 -13.28 -23.10 -7.63
N ILE A 185 -13.12 -22.06 -8.46
CA ILE A 185 -13.79 -21.98 -9.77
C ILE A 185 -13.23 -23.03 -10.74
N ASP A 186 -11.92 -23.28 -10.71
CA ASP A 186 -11.29 -24.29 -11.58
C ASP A 186 -11.67 -25.74 -11.21
N TYR A 187 -12.24 -25.96 -10.01
CA TYR A 187 -12.74 -27.27 -9.54
C TYR A 187 -14.25 -27.49 -9.74
N MET A 188 -15.01 -26.44 -10.10
CA MET A 188 -16.45 -26.51 -10.40
C MET A 188 -16.71 -26.71 -11.89
#